data_AF-A0A9N9XQ75-F1
#
_entry.id   AF-A0A9N9XQ75-F1
#
_cell.length_a   1.000
_cell.length_b   1.000
_cell.length_c   1.000
_cell.angle_alpha   90.00
_cell.angle_beta   90.00
_cell.angle_gamma   90.00
#
_symmetry.space_group_name_H-M   'P 1'
#
loop_
_entity.id
_entity.type
_entity.pdbx_description
1 polymer ?
#
loop_
_entity_poly.entity_id
_entity_poly.type
_entity_poly.pdbx_seq_one_letter_code
_entity_poly.pdbx_strand_id
1 'polypeptide(L)'
;MEKMISQFIEQVEILMQIQRIKITRSECSSQKYIWLCNKKVPSEILSFKNEYKIRQALLKINGEEQIEVLRKLTKWLRENPDVDVATVPETTLNLIERASFESLLRETNLRRTNSFRRSLRRFSRRISLIGNPIRSVSFKEQPVVYRFSN
;
A
#
# COMPACT_ATOMS: atom_id res chain seq x y z
N MET A 1 -18.68 -7.37 3.49
CA MET A 1 -17.70 -6.62 2.70
C MET A 1 -18.32 -5.35 2.10
N GLU A 2 -19.46 -5.46 1.40
CA GLU A 2 -20.15 -4.30 0.80
C GLU A 2 -20.48 -3.16 1.78
N LYS A 3 -20.93 -3.48 3.01
CA LYS A 3 -21.20 -2.46 4.04
C LYS A 3 -19.99 -1.58 4.36
N MET A 4 -18.78 -2.16 4.40
CA MET A 4 -17.55 -1.40 4.66
C MET A 4 -17.14 -0.53 3.47
N ILE A 5 -17.32 -1.04 2.24
CA ILE A 5 -17.05 -0.29 1.01
C ILE A 5 -17.97 0.93 0.93
N SER A 6 -19.26 0.76 1.21
CA SER A 6 -20.21 1.88 1.23
C SER A 6 -19.85 2.93 2.28
N GLN A 7 -19.44 2.50 3.48
CA GLN A 7 -18.99 3.41 4.54
C GLN A 7 -17.73 4.19 4.14
N PHE A 8 -16.78 3.54 3.46
CA PHE A 8 -15.57 4.20 2.97
C PHE A 8 -15.92 5.30 1.95
N ILE A 9 -16.81 4.99 1.01
CA ILE A 9 -17.26 5.93 -0.02
C ILE A 9 -17.95 7.13 0.62
N GLU A 10 -18.86 6.89 1.55
CA GLU A 10 -19.54 7.94 2.31
C GLU A 10 -18.53 8.85 3.03
N GLN A 11 -17.47 8.28 3.61
CA GLN A 11 -16.40 9.07 4.24
C GLN A 11 -15.63 9.92 3.24
N VAL A 12 -15.35 9.42 2.03
CA VAL A 12 -14.72 10.22 0.96
C VAL A 12 -15.63 11.37 0.54
N GLU A 13 -16.94 11.12 0.40
CA GLU A 13 -17.92 12.16 0.09
C GLU A 13 -18.00 13.23 1.17
N ILE A 14 -17.99 12.83 2.46
CA ILE A 14 -17.93 13.76 3.58
C ILE A 14 -16.66 14.62 3.50
N LEU A 15 -15.51 14.04 3.15
CA LEU A 15 -14.27 14.80 3.00
C LEU A 15 -14.31 15.79 1.83
N MET A 16 -14.93 15.41 0.71
CA MET A 16 -15.18 16.32 -0.41
C MET A 16 -16.06 17.49 0.02
N GLN A 17 -17.13 17.24 0.77
CA GLN A 17 -18.02 18.28 1.30
C GLN A 17 -17.28 19.22 2.26
N ILE A 18 -16.48 18.68 3.18
CA ILE A 18 -15.67 19.47 4.11
C ILE A 18 -14.69 20.36 3.33
N GLN A 19 -14.02 19.82 2.33
CA GLN A 19 -13.07 20.57 1.51
C GLN A 19 -13.76 21.70 0.76
N ARG A 20 -14.93 21.43 0.19
CA ARG A 20 -15.73 22.46 -0.48
C ARG A 20 -16.14 23.59 0.47
N ILE A 21 -16.60 23.26 1.68
CA ILE A 21 -16.95 24.24 2.70
C ILE A 21 -15.75 25.12 3.05
N LYS A 22 -14.54 24.55 3.14
CA LYS A 22 -13.32 25.32 3.40
C LYS A 22 -13.02 26.31 2.28
N ILE A 23 -13.07 25.87 1.03
CA ILE A 23 -12.83 26.73 -0.15
C ILE A 23 -13.87 27.85 -0.23
N THR A 24 -15.16 27.52 -0.10
CA THR A 24 -16.21 28.55 -0.12
C THR A 24 -16.04 29.56 1.02
N ARG A 25 -15.60 29.12 2.21
CA ARG A 25 -15.32 30.03 3.34
C ARG A 25 -14.13 30.94 3.08
N SER A 26 -13.06 30.46 2.44
CA SER A 26 -11.90 31.30 2.13
C SER A 26 -12.23 32.35 1.07
N GLU A 27 -12.98 31.98 0.02
CA GLU A 27 -13.42 32.88 -1.04
C GLU A 27 -14.42 33.96 -0.56
N CYS A 28 -15.27 33.61 0.42
CA CYS A 28 -16.28 34.53 0.96
C CYS A 28 -15.72 35.67 1.83
N SER A 29 -14.41 35.70 2.11
CA SER A 29 -13.78 36.76 2.90
C SER A 29 -13.90 38.17 2.27
N SER A 30 -14.27 38.29 0.99
CA SER A 30 -14.55 39.56 0.32
C SER A 30 -16.01 40.03 0.52
N GLN A 31 -16.18 41.05 1.36
CA GLN A 31 -17.40 41.41 2.10
C GLN A 31 -18.64 41.86 1.31
N LYS A 32 -18.63 41.89 -0.04
CA LYS A 32 -19.75 42.47 -0.82
C LYS A 32 -20.95 41.54 -1.03
N TYR A 33 -20.78 40.22 -0.87
CA TYR A 33 -21.83 39.24 -1.19
C TYR A 33 -21.93 38.08 -0.19
N ILE A 34 -21.84 38.37 1.11
CA ILE A 34 -21.96 37.38 2.20
C ILE A 34 -23.23 36.51 2.05
N TRP A 35 -24.33 37.10 1.58
CA TRP A 35 -25.60 36.39 1.35
C TRP A 35 -25.51 35.29 0.26
N LEU A 36 -24.62 35.45 -0.73
CA LEU A 36 -24.36 34.42 -1.75
C LEU A 36 -23.57 33.25 -1.15
N CYS A 37 -22.64 33.52 -0.25
CA CYS A 37 -21.89 32.47 0.45
C CYS A 37 -22.74 31.70 1.47
N ASN A 38 -23.78 32.34 2.00
CA ASN A 38 -24.74 31.72 2.91
C ASN A 38 -25.77 30.85 2.18
N LYS A 39 -25.84 30.89 0.83
CA LYS A 39 -26.64 29.92 0.09
C LYS A 39 -26.04 28.53 0.27
N LYS A 40 -26.91 27.52 0.39
CA LYS A 40 -26.50 26.11 0.41
C LYS A 40 -25.60 25.85 -0.79
N VAL A 41 -24.34 25.55 -0.50
CA VAL A 41 -23.38 25.12 -1.50
C VAL A 41 -23.92 23.84 -2.15
N PRO A 42 -23.98 23.74 -3.48
CA PRO A 42 -24.37 22.50 -4.15
C PRO A 42 -23.54 21.34 -3.60
N SER A 43 -24.17 20.23 -3.23
CA SER A 43 -23.40 19.04 -2.86
C SER A 43 -22.68 18.55 -4.11
N GLU A 44 -21.35 18.62 -4.12
CA GLU A 44 -20.59 17.92 -5.15
C GLU A 44 -20.66 16.44 -4.83
N ILE A 45 -21.40 15.71 -5.65
CA ILE A 45 -21.57 14.28 -5.51
C ILE A 45 -20.37 13.62 -6.18
N LEU A 46 -19.85 12.57 -5.55
CA LEU A 46 -18.83 11.73 -6.16
C LEU A 46 -19.34 11.23 -7.51
N SER A 47 -18.60 11.50 -8.59
CA SER A 47 -18.99 11.00 -9.91
C SER A 47 -19.07 9.47 -9.88
N PHE A 48 -20.14 8.91 -10.47
CA PHE A 48 -20.32 7.45 -10.61
C PHE A 48 -19.07 6.73 -11.15
N LYS A 49 -18.33 7.38 -12.08
CA LYS A 49 -17.09 6.82 -12.62
C LYS A 49 -16.00 6.68 -11.55
N ASN A 50 -15.87 7.68 -10.68
CA ASN A 50 -14.88 7.68 -9.61
C ASN A 50 -15.30 6.73 -8.49
N GLU A 51 -16.59 6.71 -8.14
CA GLU A 51 -17.14 5.75 -7.19
C GLU A 51 -16.87 4.31 -7.63
N TYR A 52 -17.19 3.98 -8.88
CA TYR A 52 -16.94 2.65 -9.43
C TYR A 52 -15.46 2.26 -9.35
N LYS A 53 -14.55 3.17 -9.74
CA LYS A 53 -13.11 2.93 -9.63
C LYS A 53 -12.66 2.70 -8.18
N ILE A 54 -13.16 3.50 -7.24
CA ILE A 54 -12.84 3.36 -5.82
C ILE A 54 -13.34 2.02 -5.30
N ARG A 55 -14.58 1.62 -5.63
CA ARG A 55 -15.13 0.29 -5.28
C ARG A 55 -14.23 -0.84 -5.78
N GLN A 56 -13.79 -0.79 -7.04
CA GLN A 56 -12.91 -1.81 -7.61
C GLN A 56 -11.53 -1.83 -6.94
N ALA A 57 -10.98 -0.66 -6.61
CA ALA A 57 -9.69 -0.55 -5.94
C ALA A 57 -9.74 -1.06 -4.49
N LEU A 58 -10.85 -0.81 -3.78
CA LEU A 58 -11.06 -1.24 -2.38
C LEU A 58 -11.10 -2.76 -2.21
N LEU A 59 -11.48 -3.51 -3.26
CA LEU A 59 -11.45 -4.98 -3.23
C LEU A 59 -10.03 -5.55 -3.08
N LYS A 60 -9.00 -4.74 -3.35
CA LYS A 60 -7.58 -5.15 -3.29
C LYS A 60 -6.92 -4.88 -1.94
N ILE A 61 -7.62 -4.22 -1.01
CA ILE A 61 -7.05 -3.81 0.28
C ILE A 61 -7.93 -4.21 1.46
N ASN A 62 -7.29 -4.51 2.58
CA ASN A 62 -7.94 -4.95 3.81
C ASN A 62 -8.52 -3.78 4.61
N GLY A 63 -9.41 -4.06 5.56
CA GLY A 63 -10.07 -3.03 6.37
C GLY A 63 -9.12 -2.10 7.14
N GLU A 64 -8.01 -2.63 7.65
CA GLU A 64 -6.98 -1.82 8.32
C GLU A 64 -6.28 -0.86 7.34
N GLU A 65 -5.97 -1.34 6.13
CA GLU A 65 -5.36 -0.53 5.07
C GLU A 65 -6.33 0.56 4.59
N GLN A 66 -7.64 0.28 4.54
CA GLN A 66 -8.67 1.28 4.26
C GLN A 66 -8.65 2.43 5.28
N ILE A 67 -8.56 2.10 6.58
CA ILE A 67 -8.44 3.10 7.64
C ILE A 67 -7.16 3.92 7.49
N GLU A 68 -6.05 3.27 7.15
CA GLU A 68 -4.77 3.96 6.93
C GLU A 68 -4.84 4.92 5.73
N VAL A 69 -5.49 4.51 4.64
CA VAL A 69 -5.73 5.35 3.46
C VAL A 69 -6.53 6.60 3.85
N LEU A 70 -7.60 6.47 4.63
CA LEU A 70 -8.39 7.62 5.10
C LEU A 70 -7.59 8.56 6.01
N ARG A 71 -6.72 8.01 6.88
CA ARG A 71 -5.79 8.81 7.69
C ARG A 71 -4.78 9.57 6.82
N LYS A 72 -4.23 8.93 5.79
CA LYS A 72 -3.32 9.57 4.83
C LYS A 72 -4.04 10.66 4.03
N LEU A 73 -5.28 10.41 3.59
CA LEU A 73 -6.09 11.37 2.85
C LEU A 73 -6.45 12.59 3.70
N THR A 74 -6.92 12.39 4.93
CA THR A 74 -7.23 13.48 5.86
C THR A 74 -6.02 14.33 6.23
N LYS A 75 -4.85 13.70 6.41
CA LYS A 75 -3.59 14.41 6.60
C LYS A 75 -3.22 15.24 5.36
N TRP A 76 -3.32 14.65 4.17
CA TRP A 76 -3.00 15.33 2.91
C TRP A 76 -3.89 16.56 2.66
N LEU A 77 -5.20 16.45 2.93
CA LEU A 77 -6.14 17.59 2.84
C LEU A 77 -5.90 18.69 3.89
N ARG A 78 -5.24 18.34 5.01
CA ARG A 78 -4.84 19.34 6.02
C ARG A 78 -3.60 20.10 5.56
N GLU A 79 -2.67 19.41 4.90
CA GLU A 79 -1.42 19.99 4.37
C GLU A 79 -1.68 20.81 3.10
N ASN A 80 -2.74 20.50 2.36
CA ASN A 80 -3.08 21.17 1.09
C ASN A 80 -4.51 21.72 1.15
N PRO A 81 -4.76 22.82 1.86
CA PRO A 81 -6.10 23.34 2.13
C PRO A 81 -6.80 23.96 0.91
N ASP A 82 -6.05 24.40 -0.09
CA ASP A 82 -6.56 25.12 -1.28
C ASP A 82 -6.79 24.18 -2.48
N VAL A 83 -6.70 22.88 -2.25
CA VAL A 83 -6.88 21.87 -3.29
C VAL A 83 -8.33 21.79 -3.74
N ASP A 84 -8.53 21.71 -5.06
CA ASP A 84 -9.84 21.53 -5.66
C ASP A 84 -10.50 20.20 -5.25
N VAL A 85 -11.80 20.25 -5.00
CA VAL A 85 -12.63 19.13 -4.52
C VAL A 85 -12.61 17.96 -5.51
N ALA A 86 -12.51 18.23 -6.81
CA ALA A 86 -12.46 17.22 -7.86
C ALA A 86 -11.22 16.31 -7.78
N THR A 87 -10.15 16.75 -7.11
CA THR A 87 -8.90 15.97 -6.97
C THR A 87 -8.93 15.00 -5.78
N VAL A 88 -9.89 15.14 -4.86
CA VAL A 88 -10.01 14.28 -3.67
C VAL A 88 -10.22 12.80 -4.06
N PRO A 89 -11.11 12.45 -5.00
CA PRO A 89 -11.28 11.06 -5.45
C PRO A 89 -10.03 10.50 -6.13
N GLU A 90 -9.34 11.31 -6.94
CA GLU A 90 -8.11 10.88 -7.63
C GLU A 90 -6.99 10.60 -6.63
N THR A 91 -6.82 11.47 -5.65
CA THR A 91 -5.87 11.30 -4.55
C THR A 91 -6.20 10.05 -3.74
N THR A 92 -7.49 9.80 -3.50
CA THR A 92 -7.96 8.59 -2.81
C THR A 92 -7.57 7.33 -3.58
N LEU A 93 -7.80 7.29 -4.90
CA LEU A 93 -7.39 6.17 -5.75
C LEU A 93 -5.88 5.93 -5.70
N ASN A 94 -5.08 7.00 -5.83
CA ASN A 94 -3.62 6.91 -5.76
C ASN A 94 -3.14 6.35 -4.42
N LEU A 95 -3.79 6.71 -3.30
CA LEU A 95 -3.46 6.19 -1.98
C LEU A 95 -3.83 4.71 -1.83
N ILE A 96 -4.98 4.28 -2.38
CA ILE A 96 -5.39 2.86 -2.38
C ILE A 96 -4.39 2.03 -3.20
N GLU A 97 -3.99 2.51 -4.38
CA GLU A 97 -3.02 1.82 -5.23
C GLU A 97 -1.67 1.65 -4.51
N ARG A 98 -1.18 2.72 -3.86
CA ARG A 98 0.05 2.66 -3.05
C ARG A 98 -0.07 1.66 -1.91
N ALA A 99 -1.18 1.66 -1.17
CA ALA A 99 -1.41 0.70 -0.10
C ALA A 99 -1.39 -0.75 -0.61
N SER A 100 -2.05 -1.01 -1.74
CA SER A 100 -2.06 -2.34 -2.37
C SER A 100 -0.64 -2.77 -2.79
N PHE A 101 0.15 -1.86 -3.34
CA PHE A 101 1.53 -2.13 -3.74
C PHE A 101 2.46 -2.38 -2.55
N GLU A 102 2.33 -1.59 -1.48
CA GLU A 102 3.07 -1.80 -0.23
C GLU A 102 2.77 -3.17 0.39
N SER A 103 1.50 -3.60 0.35
CA SER A 103 1.07 -4.92 0.82
C SER A 103 1.75 -6.05 0.02
N LEU A 104 1.74 -5.95 -1.31
CA LEU A 104 2.42 -6.90 -2.21
C LEU A 104 3.95 -6.94 -1.96
N LEU A 105 4.58 -5.79 -1.73
CA LEU A 105 6.00 -5.72 -1.40
C LEU A 105 6.30 -6.37 -0.04
N ARG A 106 5.47 -6.16 0.98
CA ARG A 106 5.62 -6.81 2.28
C ARG A 106 5.52 -8.32 2.16
N GLU A 107 4.53 -8.83 1.43
CA GLU A 107 4.37 -10.27 1.20
C GLU A 107 5.56 -10.89 0.48
N THR A 108 6.04 -10.26 -0.59
CA THR A 108 7.19 -10.77 -1.36
C THR A 108 8.47 -10.79 -0.52
N ASN A 109 8.70 -9.77 0.31
CA ASN A 109 9.83 -9.71 1.24
C ASN A 109 9.72 -10.78 2.34
N LEU A 110 8.53 -11.04 2.88
CA LEU A 110 8.30 -12.13 3.83
C LEU A 110 8.54 -13.49 3.18
N ARG A 111 8.16 -13.69 1.91
CA ARG A 111 8.47 -14.93 1.17
C ARG A 111 9.96 -15.12 0.97
N ARG A 112 10.70 -14.07 0.59
CA ARG A 112 12.16 -14.11 0.41
C ARG A 112 12.88 -14.44 1.72
N THR A 113 12.53 -13.77 2.81
CA THR A 113 13.13 -14.03 4.13
C THR A 113 12.80 -15.43 4.65
N ASN A 114 11.59 -15.94 4.41
CA ASN A 114 11.23 -17.32 4.73
C ASN A 114 12.01 -18.35 3.91
N SER A 115 12.26 -18.08 2.62
CA SER A 115 13.12 -18.94 1.78
C SER A 115 14.57 -18.96 2.26
N PHE A 116 15.08 -17.80 2.69
CA PHE A 116 16.43 -17.68 3.24
C PHE A 116 16.56 -18.41 4.58
N ARG A 117 15.59 -18.23 5.49
CA ARG A 117 15.51 -18.97 6.77
C ARG A 117 15.44 -20.48 6.55
N ARG A 118 14.62 -20.95 5.59
CA ARG A 118 14.55 -22.38 5.23
C ARG A 118 15.88 -22.90 4.67
N SER A 119 16.58 -22.09 3.86
CA SER A 119 17.89 -22.44 3.32
C SER A 119 18.97 -22.49 4.40
N LEU A 120 19.02 -21.50 5.29
CA LEU A 120 19.91 -21.48 6.46
C LEU A 120 19.65 -22.65 7.40
N ARG A 121 18.39 -23.01 7.67
CA ARG A 121 18.07 -24.17 8.53
C ARG A 121 18.53 -25.50 7.92
N ARG A 122 18.52 -25.62 6.60
CA ARG A 122 19.09 -26.79 5.89
C ARG A 122 20.62 -26.77 5.94
N PHE A 123 21.23 -25.60 5.84
CA PHE A 123 22.69 -25.44 5.94
C PHE A 123 23.19 -25.67 7.37
N SER A 124 22.48 -25.20 8.40
CA SER A 124 22.84 -25.39 9.81
C SER A 124 22.79 -26.87 10.24
N ARG A 125 21.85 -27.66 9.69
CA ARG A 125 21.82 -29.12 9.89
C ARG A 125 23.00 -29.85 9.25
N ARG A 126 23.59 -29.28 8.19
CA ARG A 126 24.84 -29.81 7.61
C ARG A 126 26.05 -29.38 8.44
N ILE A 127 26.06 -28.16 8.99
CA ILE A 127 27.16 -27.68 9.85
C ILE A 127 27.19 -28.38 11.22
N SER A 128 26.04 -28.74 11.81
CA SER A 128 26.02 -29.50 13.07
C SER A 128 26.53 -30.95 12.94
N LEU A 129 26.71 -31.45 11.71
CA LEU A 129 27.41 -32.70 11.42
C LEU A 129 28.91 -32.49 11.15
N ILE A 130 29.37 -31.23 11.08
CA ILE A 130 30.76 -30.81 10.86
C ILE A 130 31.33 -30.28 12.21
N GLY A 131 30.99 -30.97 13.30
CA GLY A 131 31.62 -30.86 14.61
C GLY A 131 32.48 -32.10 14.87
N ASN A 132 33.53 -32.22 14.06
CA ASN A 132 34.68 -33.15 13.97
C ASN A 132 34.84 -34.32 14.99
N PRO A 133 35.42 -35.44 14.51
CA PRO A 133 36.74 -35.77 15.00
C PRO A 133 37.77 -35.77 13.87
N ILE A 134 38.99 -35.37 14.23
CA ILE A 134 40.20 -35.47 13.42
C ILE A 134 40.25 -36.85 12.74
N ARG A 135 40.04 -36.89 11.41
CA ARG A 135 40.38 -38.05 10.58
C ARG A 135 41.57 -37.66 9.73
N SER A 136 42.72 -38.27 10.02
CA SER A 136 43.87 -38.26 9.14
C SER A 136 43.44 -38.78 7.77
N VAL A 137 43.59 -37.94 6.74
CA VAL A 137 43.42 -38.35 5.35
C VAL A 137 44.68 -39.13 4.98
N SER A 138 44.63 -40.47 4.99
CA SER A 138 45.65 -41.25 4.30
C SER A 138 45.27 -41.30 2.82
N PHE A 139 46.09 -40.72 1.96
CA PHE A 139 46.01 -40.91 0.51
C PHE A 139 46.20 -42.40 0.18
N LYS A 140 45.09 -43.12 -0.01
CA LYS A 140 45.07 -44.48 -0.55
C LYS A 140 44.27 -44.55 -1.86
N GLU A 141 44.33 -43.51 -2.67
CA GLU A 141 43.94 -43.61 -4.07
C GLU A 141 45.18 -43.31 -4.92
N GLN A 142 45.82 -44.37 -5.40
CA GLN A 142 46.75 -44.26 -6.52
C GLN A 142 45.93 -43.78 -7.73
N PRO A 143 46.33 -42.67 -8.39
CA PRO A 143 45.64 -42.26 -9.60
C PRO A 143 45.84 -43.31 -10.69
N VAL A 144 44.73 -43.83 -11.24
CA VAL A 144 44.77 -44.69 -12.41
C VAL A 144 45.13 -43.83 -13.61
N VAL A 145 46.38 -43.91 -14.03
CA VAL A 145 46.86 -43.27 -15.27
C VAL A 145 46.39 -44.12 -16.44
N TYR A 146 45.35 -43.68 -17.13
CA TYR A 146 44.96 -44.27 -18.40
C TYR A 146 45.96 -43.84 -19.47
N ARG A 147 46.77 -44.79 -19.95
CA ARG A 147 47.56 -44.62 -21.19
C ARG A 147 46.66 -44.97 -22.36
N PHE A 148 46.44 -44.00 -23.25
CA PHE A 148 45.91 -44.30 -24.57
C PHE A 148 47.04 -44.91 -25.40
N SER A 149 46.86 -46.14 -25.86
CA SER A 149 47.68 -46.77 -26.89
C SER A 149 46.94 -46.71 -28.22
N ASN A 150 47.49 -45.89 -29.11
CA ASN A 150 47.21 -45.66 -30.54
C ASN A 150 45.76 -45.42 -30.97
#